data_AF-A0A949CDV1-F1
#
_entry.id   AF-A0A949CDV1-F1
#
_cell.length_a   1.000
_cell.length_b   1.000
_cell.length_c   1.000
_cell.angle_alpha   90.00
_cell.angle_beta   90.00
_cell.angle_gamma   90.00
#
_symmetry.space_group_name_H-M   'P 1'
#
loop_
_entity.id
_entity.type
_entity.pdbx_description
1 polymer ?
#
loop_
_entity_poly.entity_id
_entity_poly.type
_entity_poly.pdbx_seq_one_letter_code
_entity_poly.pdbx_strand_id
1 'polypeptide(L)'
;MDKIKHCASFEAKEQNLKKTIYLIILILILAIGAFCILKHNALTLEANQNIPETAKIADEPRDRYELVEIADGSTFGELMSQAGISPGLANEIYEAALAECDLAKIKAGHSLELTFDKISDEFKELVYKMDSEDELAV
;
A
#
# COMPACT_ATOMS: atom_id res chain seq x y z
N MET A 1 -64.89 -8.02 3.67
CA MET A 1 -63.86 -8.65 4.53
C MET A 1 -62.53 -8.70 3.76
N ASP A 2 -62.00 -7.55 3.33
CA ASP A 2 -60.84 -7.51 2.39
C ASP A 2 -59.60 -6.75 2.90
N LYS A 3 -59.69 -6.04 4.02
CA LYS A 3 -58.56 -5.21 4.49
C LYS A 3 -57.46 -5.97 5.24
N ILE A 4 -57.71 -7.21 5.66
CA ILE A 4 -56.76 -7.96 6.51
C ILE A 4 -55.69 -8.69 5.69
N LYS A 5 -55.97 -9.04 4.43
CA LYS A 5 -54.99 -9.74 3.56
C LYS A 5 -53.86 -8.84 3.08
N HIS A 6 -54.02 -7.51 3.14
CA HIS A 6 -53.02 -6.60 2.60
C HIS A 6 -51.86 -6.29 3.55
N CYS A 7 -52.06 -6.41 4.88
CA CYS A 7 -51.00 -6.15 5.87
C CYS A 7 -49.97 -7.29 6.01
N ALA A 8 -50.37 -8.56 5.86
CA ALA A 8 -49.47 -9.70 6.10
C ALA A 8 -48.38 -9.89 5.02
N SER A 9 -48.57 -9.32 3.83
CA SER A 9 -47.61 -9.44 2.71
C SER A 9 -46.40 -8.50 2.86
N PHE A 10 -46.54 -7.42 3.65
CA PHE A 10 -45.49 -6.42 3.80
C PHE A 10 -44.40 -6.85 4.80
N GLU A 11 -44.77 -7.46 5.92
CA GLU A 11 -43.81 -7.91 6.97
C GLU A 11 -42.94 -9.10 6.52
N ALA A 12 -43.46 -9.96 5.64
CA ALA A 12 -42.70 -11.08 5.07
C ALA A 12 -41.59 -10.60 4.11
N LYS A 13 -41.76 -9.45 3.46
CA LYS A 13 -40.80 -8.91 2.48
C LYS A 13 -39.55 -8.34 3.17
N GLU A 14 -39.71 -7.75 4.35
CA GLU A 14 -38.61 -7.15 5.12
C GLU A 14 -37.65 -8.18 5.71
N GLN A 15 -38.16 -9.34 6.14
CA GLN A 15 -37.31 -10.41 6.67
C GLN A 15 -36.49 -11.11 5.58
N ASN A 16 -37.04 -11.25 4.37
CA ASN A 16 -36.32 -11.82 3.24
C ASN A 16 -35.25 -10.86 2.70
N LEU A 17 -35.45 -9.54 2.83
CA LEU A 17 -34.46 -8.52 2.45
C LEU A 17 -33.22 -8.57 3.35
N LYS A 18 -33.40 -8.65 4.68
CA LYS A 18 -32.27 -8.75 5.64
C LYS A 18 -31.47 -10.04 5.44
N LYS A 19 -32.15 -11.16 5.18
CA LYS A 19 -31.51 -12.44 4.85
C LYS A 19 -30.74 -12.37 3.53
N THR A 20 -31.27 -11.69 2.53
CA THR A 20 -30.61 -11.52 1.22
C THR A 20 -29.37 -10.63 1.34
N ILE A 21 -29.46 -9.53 2.11
CA ILE A 21 -28.31 -8.65 2.39
C ILE A 21 -27.21 -9.42 3.14
N TYR A 22 -27.57 -10.21 4.16
CA TYR A 22 -26.59 -11.02 4.89
C TYR A 22 -25.91 -12.06 4.00
N LEU A 23 -26.66 -12.67 3.07
CA LEU A 23 -26.13 -13.64 2.10
C LEU A 23 -25.16 -12.97 1.11
N ILE A 24 -25.46 -11.76 0.65
CA ILE A 24 -24.58 -10.97 -0.23
C ILE A 24 -23.28 -10.59 0.50
N ILE A 25 -23.37 -10.12 1.75
CA ILE A 25 -22.19 -9.76 2.56
C ILE A 25 -21.32 -10.99 2.81
N LEU A 26 -21.91 -12.15 3.11
CA LEU A 26 -21.20 -13.40 3.30
C LEU A 26 -20.43 -13.82 2.04
N ILE A 27 -21.07 -13.72 0.86
CA ILE A 27 -20.42 -14.02 -0.43
C ILE A 27 -19.27 -13.04 -0.70
N LEU A 28 -19.45 -11.76 -0.39
CA LEU A 28 -18.43 -10.73 -0.57
C LEU A 28 -17.18 -11.01 0.29
N ILE A 29 -17.37 -11.38 1.56
CA ILE A 29 -16.27 -11.73 2.46
C ILE A 29 -15.54 -12.99 1.97
N LEU A 30 -16.28 -14.00 1.51
CA LEU A 30 -15.69 -15.22 0.95
C LEU A 30 -14.92 -14.96 -0.35
N ALA A 31 -15.42 -14.08 -1.22
CA ALA A 31 -14.75 -13.69 -2.45
C ALA A 31 -13.44 -12.92 -2.17
N ILE A 32 -13.45 -11.99 -1.22
CA ILE A 32 -12.25 -11.26 -0.79
C ILE A 32 -11.24 -12.21 -0.15
N GLY A 33 -11.67 -13.11 0.73
CA GLY A 33 -10.81 -14.13 1.33
C GLY A 33 -10.16 -15.05 0.31
N ALA A 34 -10.94 -15.56 -0.66
CA ALA A 34 -10.42 -16.39 -1.75
C ALA A 34 -9.43 -15.62 -2.63
N PHE A 35 -9.71 -14.35 -2.94
CA PHE A 35 -8.81 -13.50 -3.70
C PHE A 35 -7.48 -13.26 -3.00
N CYS A 36 -7.50 -13.03 -1.67
CA CYS A 36 -6.28 -12.88 -0.86
C CYS A 36 -5.43 -14.17 -0.84
N ILE A 37 -6.06 -15.34 -0.70
CA ILE A 37 -5.36 -16.64 -0.70
C ILE A 37 -4.72 -16.93 -2.06
N LEU A 38 -5.43 -16.65 -3.16
CA LEU A 38 -4.90 -16.83 -4.51
C LEU A 38 -3.70 -15.92 -4.78
N LYS A 39 -3.74 -14.65 -4.34
CA LYS A 39 -2.60 -13.74 -4.42
C LYS A 39 -1.42 -14.20 -3.56
N HIS A 40 -1.67 -14.64 -2.33
CA HIS A 40 -0.60 -15.07 -1.43
C HIS A 40 0.12 -16.33 -1.93
N ASN A 41 -0.61 -17.29 -2.51
CA ASN A 41 -0.01 -18.50 -3.09
C ASN A 41 0.76 -18.24 -4.39
N ALA A 42 0.41 -17.20 -5.15
CA ALA A 42 1.16 -16.80 -6.35
C ALA A 42 2.54 -16.21 -6.02
N LEU A 43 2.73 -15.65 -4.82
CA LEU A 43 4.00 -15.09 -4.36
C LEU A 43 5.02 -16.14 -3.88
N THR A 44 4.63 -17.40 -3.70
CA THR A 44 5.50 -18.43 -3.13
C THR A 44 6.11 -19.39 -4.14
N LEU A 45 5.88 -19.17 -5.45
CA LEU A 45 6.37 -20.06 -6.53
C LEU A 45 7.77 -19.69 -7.07
N GLU A 46 8.41 -18.64 -6.56
CA GLU A 46 9.72 -18.18 -7.04
C GLU A 46 10.88 -18.38 -6.04
N ALA A 47 10.78 -19.37 -5.14
CA ALA A 47 11.83 -19.65 -4.14
C ALA A 47 12.47 -21.05 -4.31
N ASN A 48 12.80 -21.44 -5.55
CA ASN A 48 13.68 -22.60 -5.78
C ASN A 48 14.57 -22.37 -7.02
N GLN A 49 15.60 -21.55 -6.86
CA GLN A 49 16.64 -21.39 -7.88
C GLN A 49 17.80 -22.35 -7.62
N ASN A 50 17.84 -23.42 -8.42
CA ASN A 50 19.03 -24.20 -8.67
C ASN A 50 19.27 -24.24 -10.20
N ILE A 51 20.38 -23.59 -10.63
CA ILE A 51 21.17 -23.83 -11.86
C ILE A 51 20.58 -23.26 -13.19
N PRO A 52 21.39 -22.87 -14.20
CA PRO A 52 22.61 -22.05 -14.23
C PRO A 52 22.40 -20.75 -15.07
N GLU A 53 23.39 -19.87 -14.97
CA GLU A 53 23.62 -18.68 -15.79
C GLU A 53 23.41 -18.91 -17.30
N THR A 54 22.69 -17.99 -17.96
CA THR A 54 22.39 -17.89 -19.40
C THR A 54 21.02 -18.43 -19.86
N ALA A 55 19.95 -17.75 -19.47
CA ALA A 55 18.71 -17.71 -20.24
C ALA A 55 18.02 -16.35 -20.04
N LYS A 56 17.73 -15.68 -21.17
CA LYS A 56 16.90 -14.46 -21.33
C LYS A 56 16.31 -13.89 -20.03
N ILE A 57 16.84 -12.75 -19.61
CA ILE A 57 16.17 -11.84 -18.67
C ILE A 57 14.86 -11.41 -19.33
N ALA A 58 13.77 -12.07 -19.00
CA ALA A 58 12.47 -11.42 -19.00
C ALA A 58 12.59 -10.33 -17.94
N ASP A 59 12.78 -9.09 -18.37
CA ASP A 59 12.76 -7.93 -17.49
C ASP A 59 11.33 -7.82 -16.99
N GLU A 60 11.05 -8.49 -15.87
CA GLU A 60 9.89 -8.13 -15.08
C GLU A 60 9.99 -6.63 -14.83
N PRO A 61 8.92 -5.85 -15.05
CA PRO A 61 9.00 -4.43 -14.79
C PRO A 61 9.49 -4.29 -13.33
N ARG A 62 10.50 -3.48 -13.08
CA ARG A 62 11.01 -3.25 -11.72
C ARG A 62 10.37 -1.98 -11.19
N ASP A 63 10.10 -1.95 -9.90
CA ASP A 63 9.62 -0.73 -9.23
C ASP A 63 10.61 0.40 -9.46
N ARG A 64 10.11 1.63 -9.55
CA ARG A 64 10.96 2.80 -9.70
C ARG A 64 11.42 3.24 -8.31
N TYR A 65 12.73 3.28 -8.13
CA TYR A 65 13.37 3.81 -6.93
C TYR A 65 13.91 5.20 -7.22
N GLU A 66 13.51 6.17 -6.40
CA GLU A 66 14.06 7.52 -6.43
C GLU A 66 14.76 7.81 -5.11
N LEU A 67 16.07 8.06 -5.20
CA LEU A 67 16.86 8.49 -4.05
C LEU A 67 16.86 10.02 -4.02
N VAL A 68 16.32 10.58 -2.95
CA VAL A 68 16.25 12.01 -2.71
C VAL A 68 17.23 12.35 -1.58
N GLU A 69 18.33 13.01 -1.94
CA GLU A 69 19.32 13.50 -0.98
C GLU A 69 18.72 14.66 -0.17
N ILE A 70 18.94 14.65 1.15
CA ILE A 70 18.50 15.74 2.03
C ILE A 70 19.61 16.78 2.06
N ALA A 71 19.40 17.90 1.37
CA ALA A 71 20.28 19.05 1.42
C ALA A 71 20.07 19.87 2.71
N ASP A 72 21.04 20.71 3.04
CA ASP A 72 20.97 21.56 4.23
C ASP A 72 19.80 22.56 4.12
N GLY A 73 19.00 22.62 5.20
CA GLY A 73 17.79 23.45 5.25
C GLY A 73 16.59 22.91 4.45
N SER A 74 16.69 21.77 3.77
CA SER A 74 15.55 21.16 3.06
C SER A 74 14.46 20.72 4.03
N THR A 75 13.20 20.92 3.63
CA THR A 75 12.04 20.44 4.38
C THR A 75 11.46 19.19 3.75
N PHE A 76 10.86 18.31 4.56
CA PHE A 76 10.23 17.09 4.05
C PHE A 76 9.20 17.37 2.94
N GLY A 77 8.33 18.36 3.11
CA GLY A 77 7.32 18.72 2.10
C GLY A 77 7.92 19.21 0.79
N GLU A 78 9.05 19.91 0.85
CA GLU A 78 9.78 20.34 -0.34
C GLU A 78 10.37 19.14 -1.10
N LEU A 79 11.00 18.20 -0.38
CA LEU A 79 11.57 16.98 -0.97
C LEU A 79 10.51 16.10 -1.62
N MET A 80 9.35 15.93 -0.98
CA MET A 80 8.22 15.21 -1.56
C MET A 80 7.68 15.90 -2.81
N SER A 81 7.57 17.23 -2.78
CA SER A 81 7.14 18.00 -3.96
C SER A 81 8.12 17.87 -5.13
N GLN A 82 9.42 17.81 -4.87
CA GLN A 82 10.44 17.59 -5.90
C GLN A 82 10.32 16.20 -6.54
N ALA A 83 9.96 15.20 -5.74
CA ALA A 83 9.67 13.84 -6.19
C ALA A 83 8.25 13.67 -6.81
N GLY A 84 7.52 14.78 -7.05
CA GLY A 84 6.18 14.74 -7.65
C GLY A 84 5.06 14.26 -6.72
N ILE A 85 5.34 14.06 -5.43
CA ILE A 85 4.34 13.67 -4.44
C ILE A 85 3.50 14.89 -4.06
N SER A 86 2.17 14.74 -4.14
CA SER A 86 1.24 15.81 -3.82
C SER A 86 1.31 16.21 -2.33
N PRO A 87 1.02 17.47 -1.97
CA PRO A 87 1.03 17.90 -0.57
C PRO A 87 0.09 17.10 0.35
N GLY A 88 -1.05 16.64 -0.17
CA GLY A 88 -1.99 15.81 0.60
C GLY A 88 -1.38 14.46 0.97
N LEU A 89 -0.80 13.77 -0.02
CA LEU A 89 -0.12 12.50 0.19
C LEU A 89 1.13 12.65 1.06
N ALA A 90 1.91 13.72 0.89
CA ALA A 90 3.04 14.04 1.75
C ALA A 90 2.59 14.18 3.23
N ASN A 91 1.46 14.84 3.48
CA ASN A 91 0.93 14.94 4.84
C ASN A 91 0.50 13.58 5.40
N GLU A 92 -0.13 12.72 4.59
CA GLU A 92 -0.48 11.35 4.99
C GLU A 92 0.76 10.53 5.37
N ILE A 93 1.83 10.62 4.57
CA ILE A 93 3.12 9.96 4.85
C ILE A 93 3.73 10.50 6.15
N TYR A 94 3.71 11.82 6.35
CA TYR A 94 4.19 12.44 7.58
C TYR A 94 3.46 11.90 8.81
N GLU A 95 2.13 11.92 8.80
CA GLU A 95 1.31 11.43 9.92
C GLU A 95 1.53 9.94 10.19
N ALA A 96 1.71 9.13 9.14
CA ALA A 96 2.01 7.70 9.27
C ALA A 96 3.41 7.45 9.86
N ALA A 97 4.40 8.28 9.51
CA ALA A 97 5.76 8.15 9.98
C ALA A 97 5.98 8.67 11.42
N LEU A 98 5.13 9.59 11.92
CA LEU A 98 5.27 10.20 13.24
C LEU A 98 5.47 9.20 14.40
N ALA A 99 4.93 7.99 14.28
CA ALA A 99 5.09 6.94 15.27
C ALA A 99 6.54 6.43 15.38
N GLU A 100 7.28 6.42 14.27
CA GLU A 100 8.63 5.86 14.15
C GLU A 100 9.69 6.95 14.03
N CYS A 101 9.43 8.00 13.25
CA CYS A 101 10.35 9.09 12.97
C CYS A 101 9.62 10.41 12.71
N ASP A 102 10.08 11.47 13.37
CA ASP A 102 9.63 12.83 13.06
C ASP A 102 10.33 13.33 11.79
N LEU A 103 9.66 13.23 10.65
CA LEU A 103 10.19 13.67 9.35
C LEU A 103 10.37 15.21 9.26
N ALA A 104 9.83 16.00 10.21
CA ALA A 104 10.18 17.41 10.30
C ALA A 104 11.60 17.64 10.85
N LYS A 105 12.23 16.60 11.41
CA LYS A 105 13.59 16.59 11.94
C LYS A 105 14.57 15.81 11.07
N ILE A 106 14.29 15.66 9.77
CA ILE A 106 15.25 15.10 8.82
C ILE A 106 16.56 15.89 8.86
N LYS A 107 17.69 15.20 8.72
CA LYS A 107 19.01 15.84 8.76
C LYS A 107 19.65 15.84 7.38
N ALA A 108 20.38 16.91 7.11
CA ALA A 108 21.23 17.00 5.94
C ALA A 108 22.28 15.88 5.94
N GLY A 109 22.64 15.40 4.75
CA GLY A 109 23.60 14.30 4.58
C GLY A 109 22.99 12.90 4.72
N HIS A 110 21.69 12.80 4.98
CA HIS A 110 20.93 11.56 4.85
C HIS A 110 20.11 11.54 3.55
N SER A 111 19.50 10.40 3.23
CA SER A 111 18.69 10.26 2.02
C SER A 111 17.31 9.66 2.31
N LEU A 112 16.34 10.03 1.49
CA LEU A 112 15.03 9.39 1.42
C LEU A 112 14.99 8.51 0.17
N GLU A 113 14.67 7.23 0.33
CA GLU A 113 14.37 6.36 -0.79
C GLU A 113 12.86 6.25 -0.95
N LEU A 114 12.37 6.65 -2.13
CA LEU A 114 10.97 6.60 -2.49
C LEU A 114 10.77 5.48 -3.51
N THR A 115 9.83 4.59 -3.22
CA THR A 115 9.47 3.49 -4.11
C THR A 115 8.11 3.77 -4.74
N PHE A 116 8.05 3.69 -6.06
CA PHE A 116 6.82 3.85 -6.84
C PHE A 116 6.46 2.55 -7.55
N ASP A 117 5.17 2.26 -7.62
CA ASP A 117 4.65 1.14 -8.39
C ASP A 117 4.95 1.33 -9.88
N LYS A 118 5.57 0.32 -10.47
CA LYS A 118 5.94 0.32 -11.89
C LYS A 118 4.76 0.41 -12.87
N ILE A 119 3.54 0.02 -12.46
CA ILE A 119 2.35 -0.06 -13.32
C ILE A 119 1.48 1.18 -13.13
N SER A 120 1.20 1.56 -11.88
CA SER A 120 0.31 2.69 -11.58
C SER A 120 1.04 4.02 -11.34
N ASP A 121 2.37 4.01 -11.21
CA ASP A 121 3.17 5.16 -10.80
C ASP A 121 2.78 5.73 -9.42
N GLU A 122 2.09 4.91 -8.62
CA GLU A 122 1.66 5.30 -7.27
C GLU A 122 2.79 5.10 -6.26
N PHE A 123 2.91 6.04 -5.33
CA PHE A 123 3.82 5.92 -4.21
C PHE A 123 3.47 4.69 -3.36
N LYS A 124 4.48 3.87 -3.05
CA LYS A 124 4.35 2.64 -2.26
C LYS A 124 5.00 2.76 -0.89
N GLU A 125 6.21 3.29 -0.84
CA GLU A 125 7.06 3.23 0.36
C GLU A 125 8.05 4.39 0.41
N LEU A 126 8.30 4.88 1.62
CA LEU A 126 9.40 5.79 1.93
C LEU A 126 10.29 5.14 2.98
N VAL A 127 11.58 5.07 2.67
CA VAL A 127 12.63 4.63 3.59
C VAL A 127 13.57 5.78 3.87
N TYR A 128 13.65 6.19 5.13
CA TYR A 128 14.64 7.18 5.56
C TYR A 128 15.97 6.48 5.88
N LYS A 129 16.97 6.69 5.02
CA LYS A 129 18.31 6.16 5.19
C LYS A 129 19.11 7.10 6.08
N MET A 130 19.15 6.78 7.36
CA MET A 130 20.12 7.33 8.28
C MET A 130 21.46 6.67 7.97
N ASP A 131 22.36 7.37 7.28
CA ASP A 131 23.75 6.92 7.19
C ASP A 131 24.28 6.75 8.62
N SER A 132 24.68 5.53 8.94
CA SER A 132 25.39 5.21 10.18
C SER A 132 26.82 5.72 10.05
N GLU A 133 27.03 7.03 10.12
CA GLU A 133 28.37 7.62 10.29
C GLU A 133 28.89 7.39 11.73
N ASP A 134 28.97 6.12 12.13
CA ASP A 134 29.79 5.66 13.25
C ASP A 134 30.83 4.61 12.75
N GLU A 135 31.26 4.70 11.49
CA GLU A 135 32.55 4.13 11.08
C GLU A 135 33.59 5.25 10.95
N LEU A 136 34.04 5.72 12.10
CA LEU A 136 35.32 6.41 12.23
C LEU A 136 36.21 5.62 13.19
N ALA A 137 37.03 4.73 12.63
CA ALA A 137 38.27 4.19 13.19
C ALA A 137 39.03 3.52 12.03
N VAL A 138 40.17 3.98 11.50
CA VAL A 138 41.32 4.71 12.05
C VAL A 138 42.02 5.46 10.90
#